data_AF-A0A256HVA2-F1
#
_entry.id   AF-A0A256HVA2-F1
#
_cell.length_a   1.000
_cell.length_b   1.000
_cell.length_c   1.000
_cell.angle_alpha   90.00
_cell.angle_beta   90.00
_cell.angle_gamma   90.00
#
_symmetry.space_group_name_H-M   'P 1'
#
loop_
_entity.id
_entity.type
_entity.pdbx_description
1 polymer ?
#
loop_
_entity_poly.entity_id
_entity_poly.type
_entity_poly.pdbx_seq_one_letter_code
_entity_poly.pdbx_strand_id
1 'polypeptide(L)'
;MSEDADPFVTEMNNLEEEYGIEFPEELRVKMVEAGIQLLAEDRGEEVPESLQRLNTLSGLNRIYGNLRDKVKELNEMIEGSAIEDLEDERQDRAESLLARIYMHDDVLMFFILAQDLIEIYSIDTLNEELIEEDFRGTNETMKTLDRRMSQPVREQLLYRCGVIGHELYKNMRSFRDHRNDLVHKKDFRQAFDFQDGVMLEVDKGMYSINELHYMLEGERFWSEEGE
;
A
#
# COMPACT_ATOMS: atom_id res chain seq x y z
N MET A 1 -31.84 -6.52 -24.61
CA MET A 1 -30.38 -6.68 -24.78
C MET A 1 -29.91 -7.16 -23.43
N SER A 2 -29.54 -8.44 -23.32
CA SER A 2 -29.08 -9.00 -22.05
C SER A 2 -27.71 -8.41 -21.76
N GLU A 3 -27.57 -7.79 -20.59
CA GLU A 3 -26.26 -7.61 -19.97
C GLU A 3 -25.73 -9.03 -19.75
N ASP A 4 -24.66 -9.39 -20.46
CA ASP A 4 -23.97 -10.64 -20.20
C ASP A 4 -23.39 -10.53 -18.79
N ALA A 5 -24.04 -11.24 -17.84
CA ALA A 5 -23.61 -11.26 -16.46
C ALA A 5 -22.17 -11.76 -16.38
N ASP A 6 -21.37 -11.12 -15.52
CA ASP A 6 -19.98 -11.52 -15.29
C ASP A 6 -19.94 -13.02 -14.94
N PRO A 7 -19.15 -13.83 -15.68
CA PRO A 7 -19.07 -15.27 -15.44
C PRO A 7 -18.64 -15.62 -14.01
N PHE A 8 -17.87 -14.76 -13.32
CA PHE A 8 -17.52 -14.99 -11.92
C PHE A 8 -18.68 -14.74 -10.97
N VAL A 9 -19.47 -13.69 -11.22
CA VAL A 9 -20.69 -13.43 -10.43
C VAL A 9 -21.66 -14.60 -10.58
N THR A 10 -21.71 -15.19 -11.78
CA THR A 10 -22.51 -16.39 -12.07
C THR A 10 -21.96 -17.63 -11.34
N GLU A 11 -20.65 -17.88 -11.38
CA GLU A 11 -19.99 -18.98 -10.66
C GLU A 11 -20.16 -18.85 -9.13
N MET A 12 -20.07 -17.63 -8.63
CA MET A 12 -20.28 -17.29 -7.22
C MET A 12 -21.70 -17.61 -6.75
N ASN A 13 -22.70 -17.19 -7.53
CA ASN A 13 -24.10 -17.49 -7.24
C ASN A 13 -24.35 -19.01 -7.25
N ASN A 14 -23.69 -19.75 -8.15
CA ASN A 14 -23.78 -21.21 -8.18
C ASN A 14 -23.17 -21.85 -6.92
N LEU A 15 -22.06 -21.33 -6.40
CA LEU A 15 -21.44 -21.81 -5.15
C LEU A 15 -22.31 -21.50 -3.92
N GLU A 16 -22.92 -20.32 -3.85
CA GLU A 16 -23.86 -19.97 -2.78
C GLU A 16 -25.07 -20.90 -2.77
N GLU A 17 -25.60 -21.22 -3.96
CA GLU A 17 -26.71 -22.16 -4.13
C GLU A 17 -26.30 -23.61 -3.81
N GLU A 18 -25.12 -24.06 -4.24
CA GLU A 18 -24.62 -25.42 -4.01
C GLU A 18 -24.39 -25.70 -2.52
N TYR A 19 -23.80 -24.75 -1.80
CA TYR A 19 -23.43 -24.91 -0.40
C TYR A 19 -24.47 -24.36 0.58
N GLY A 20 -25.52 -23.68 0.09
CA GLY A 20 -26.56 -23.07 0.90
C GLY A 20 -26.03 -21.99 1.84
N ILE A 21 -24.97 -21.29 1.42
CA ILE A 21 -24.32 -20.22 2.17
C ILE A 21 -24.42 -18.92 1.38
N GLU A 22 -24.59 -17.82 2.08
CA GLU A 22 -24.50 -16.49 1.48
C GLU A 22 -23.15 -15.91 1.91
N PHE A 23 -22.30 -15.59 0.93
CA PHE A 23 -20.99 -15.03 1.25
C PHE A 23 -21.18 -13.56 1.65
N PRO A 24 -20.51 -13.09 2.72
CA PRO A 24 -20.46 -11.67 3.04
C PRO A 24 -19.95 -10.88 1.83
N GLU A 25 -20.54 -9.72 1.55
CA GLU A 25 -20.21 -8.89 0.37
C GLU A 25 -18.70 -8.64 0.23
N GLU A 26 -18.01 -8.37 1.34
CA GLU A 26 -16.56 -8.19 1.39
C GLU A 26 -15.77 -9.42 0.94
N LEU A 27 -16.29 -10.62 1.18
CA LEU A 27 -15.69 -11.88 0.73
C LEU A 27 -16.03 -12.15 -0.74
N ARG A 28 -17.21 -11.75 -1.21
CA ARG A 28 -17.60 -11.82 -2.64
C ARG A 28 -16.64 -11.01 -3.49
N VAL A 29 -16.40 -9.77 -3.10
CA VAL A 29 -15.48 -8.84 -3.79
C VAL A 29 -14.08 -9.45 -3.86
N LYS A 30 -13.54 -9.95 -2.74
CA LYS A 30 -12.22 -10.60 -2.70
C LYS A 30 -12.10 -11.85 -3.56
N MET A 31 -13.17 -12.64 -3.66
CA MET A 31 -13.19 -13.86 -4.48
C MET A 31 -13.25 -13.54 -5.98
N VAL A 32 -14.03 -12.53 -6.37
CA VAL A 32 -14.07 -12.04 -7.75
C VAL A 32 -12.72 -11.43 -8.13
N GLU A 33 -12.10 -10.64 -7.25
CA GLU A 33 -10.79 -10.04 -7.46
C GLU A 33 -9.69 -11.09 -7.64
N ALA A 34 -9.64 -12.10 -6.76
CA ALA A 34 -8.70 -13.21 -6.89
C ALA A 34 -8.93 -14.03 -8.18
N GLY A 35 -10.19 -14.21 -8.58
CA GLY A 35 -10.56 -14.91 -9.81
C GLY A 35 -10.10 -14.18 -11.08
N ILE A 36 -10.27 -12.86 -11.13
CA ILE A 36 -9.81 -12.03 -12.25
C ILE A 36 -8.28 -12.04 -12.33
N GLN A 37 -7.59 -12.01 -11.19
CA GLN A 37 -6.13 -12.03 -11.12
C GLN A 37 -5.55 -13.35 -11.63
N LEU A 38 -6.12 -14.49 -11.21
CA LEU A 38 -5.73 -15.82 -11.69
C LEU A 38 -5.96 -15.99 -13.20
N LEU A 39 -7.06 -15.44 -13.73
CA LEU A 39 -7.31 -15.48 -15.18
C LEU A 39 -6.36 -14.59 -15.98
N ALA A 40 -6.04 -13.40 -15.47
CA ALA A 40 -5.08 -12.52 -16.11
C ALA A 40 -3.69 -13.19 -16.16
N GLU A 41 -3.26 -13.83 -15.06
CA GLU A 41 -2.03 -14.62 -15.03
C GLU A 41 -2.05 -15.81 -16.00
N ASP A 42 -3.14 -16.59 -16.04
CA ASP A 42 -3.27 -17.77 -16.93
C ASP A 42 -3.31 -17.38 -18.41
N ARG A 43 -3.82 -16.18 -18.73
CA ARG A 43 -3.90 -15.65 -20.10
C ARG A 43 -2.69 -14.81 -20.51
N GLY A 44 -1.77 -14.54 -19.58
CA GLY A 44 -0.67 -13.60 -19.81
C GLY A 44 -1.17 -12.17 -20.11
N GLU A 45 -2.36 -11.83 -19.63
CA GLU A 45 -2.99 -10.52 -19.76
C GLU A 45 -2.57 -9.63 -18.57
N GLU A 46 -2.42 -8.32 -18.81
CA GLU A 46 -2.18 -7.37 -17.72
C GLU A 46 -3.47 -7.27 -16.87
N VAL A 47 -3.35 -7.48 -15.55
CA VAL A 47 -4.47 -7.26 -14.62
C VAL A 47 -4.93 -5.79 -14.76
N PRO A 48 -6.24 -5.50 -14.88
CA PRO A 48 -6.72 -4.12 -14.96
C PRO A 48 -6.16 -3.24 -13.84
N GLU A 49 -5.66 -2.04 -14.19
CA GLU A 49 -5.01 -1.12 -13.23
C GLU A 49 -5.92 -0.78 -12.04
N SER A 50 -7.24 -0.71 -12.25
CA SER A 50 -8.22 -0.49 -11.17
C SER A 50 -8.22 -1.62 -10.14
N LEU A 51 -8.09 -2.88 -10.58
CA LEU A 51 -8.02 -4.04 -9.69
C LEU A 51 -6.66 -4.16 -9.02
N GLN A 52 -5.57 -3.84 -9.72
CA GLN A 52 -4.24 -3.77 -9.12
C GLN A 52 -4.21 -2.73 -8.00
N ARG A 53 -4.78 -1.55 -8.25
CA ARG A 53 -4.91 -0.47 -7.27
C ARG A 53 -5.73 -0.90 -6.05
N LEU A 54 -6.90 -1.51 -6.27
CA LEU A 54 -7.76 -1.97 -5.17
C LEU A 54 -7.07 -3.04 -4.31
N ASN A 55 -6.43 -4.02 -4.94
CA ASN A 55 -5.63 -5.03 -4.23
C ASN A 55 -4.49 -4.41 -3.43
N THR A 56 -3.79 -3.43 -4.02
CA THR A 56 -2.68 -2.74 -3.35
C THR A 56 -3.18 -1.92 -2.17
N LEU A 57 -4.32 -1.23 -2.31
CA LEU A 57 -4.98 -0.50 -1.22
C LEU A 57 -5.43 -1.45 -0.09
N SER A 58 -6.11 -2.54 -0.42
CA SER A 58 -6.57 -3.54 0.55
C SER A 58 -5.39 -4.19 1.29
N GLY A 59 -4.34 -4.56 0.56
CA GLY A 59 -3.09 -5.07 1.12
C GLY A 59 -2.40 -4.05 2.04
N LEU A 60 -2.31 -2.80 1.60
CA LEU A 60 -1.70 -1.73 2.37
C LEU A 60 -2.49 -1.43 3.65
N ASN A 61 -3.81 -1.34 3.60
CA ASN A 61 -4.65 -1.08 4.77
C ASN A 61 -4.48 -2.17 5.83
N ARG A 62 -4.48 -3.43 5.41
CA ARG A 62 -4.23 -4.57 6.30
C ARG A 62 -2.84 -4.51 6.94
N ILE A 63 -1.81 -4.25 6.14
CA ILE A 63 -0.42 -4.21 6.65
C ILE A 63 -0.23 -3.01 7.58
N TYR A 64 -0.76 -1.84 7.23
CA TYR A 64 -0.64 -0.63 8.03
C TYR A 64 -1.34 -0.77 9.39
N GLY A 65 -2.58 -1.27 9.43
CA GLY A 65 -3.27 -1.55 10.70
C GLY A 65 -2.49 -2.53 11.58
N ASN A 66 -2.07 -3.66 11.01
CA ASN A 66 -1.29 -4.66 11.73
C ASN A 66 0.07 -4.13 12.22
N LEU A 67 0.75 -3.29 11.44
CA LEU A 67 2.04 -2.70 11.83
C LEU A 67 1.88 -1.76 13.02
N ARG A 68 0.85 -0.90 13.00
CA ARG A 68 0.58 0.04 14.08
C ARG A 68 0.33 -0.68 15.40
N ASP A 69 -0.50 -1.71 15.38
CA ASP A 69 -0.83 -2.52 16.55
C ASP A 69 0.40 -3.28 17.08
N LYS A 70 1.15 -3.95 16.20
CA LYS A 70 2.36 -4.69 16.57
C LYS A 70 3.46 -3.79 17.14
N VAL A 71 3.67 -2.58 16.59
CA VAL A 71 4.65 -1.64 17.15
C VAL A 71 4.24 -1.18 18.54
N LYS A 72 2.94 -0.92 18.75
CA LYS A 72 2.41 -0.55 20.06
C LYS A 72 2.63 -1.67 21.08
N GLU A 73 2.28 -2.91 20.75
CA GLU A 73 2.52 -4.10 21.60
C GLU A 73 4.01 -4.26 21.92
N LEU A 74 4.89 -4.12 20.93
CA LEU A 74 6.32 -4.28 21.12
C LEU A 74 6.93 -3.19 22.03
N ASN A 75 6.44 -1.96 21.92
CA ASN A 75 6.83 -0.87 22.82
C ASN A 75 6.35 -1.13 24.25
N GLU A 76 5.10 -1.59 24.43
CA GLU A 76 4.56 -1.95 25.74
C GLU A 76 5.33 -3.10 26.40
N MET A 77 5.74 -4.13 25.63
CA MET A 77 6.60 -5.21 26.13
C MET A 77 7.98 -4.73 26.58
N ILE A 78 8.61 -3.83 25.81
CA ILE A 78 9.91 -3.26 26.16
C ILE A 78 9.81 -2.42 27.44
N GLU A 79 8.77 -1.60 27.57
CA GLU A 79 8.54 -0.77 28.75
C GLU A 79 8.14 -1.60 29.99
N GLY A 80 7.43 -2.71 29.79
CA GLY A 80 7.01 -3.63 30.86
C GLY A 80 8.13 -4.51 31.44
N SER A 81 9.21 -4.74 30.69
CA SER A 81 10.34 -5.61 31.07
C SER A 81 11.26 -5.08 32.18
N ALA A 82 10.91 -3.95 32.81
CA ALA A 82 11.74 -3.30 33.83
C ALA A 82 11.76 -4.02 35.20
N ILE A 83 10.96 -5.07 35.42
CA ILE A 83 10.80 -5.72 36.72
C ILE A 83 10.62 -7.25 36.54
N GLU A 84 11.59 -8.02 37.05
CA GLU A 84 11.62 -9.48 37.36
C GLU A 84 12.52 -10.43 36.51
N ASP A 85 13.30 -11.22 37.25
CA ASP A 85 14.15 -12.40 36.96
C ASP A 85 14.96 -12.53 35.63
N LEU A 86 16.27 -12.81 35.79
CA LEU A 86 17.27 -12.93 34.71
C LEU A 86 17.03 -14.06 33.68
N GLU A 87 16.18 -15.05 34.00
CA GLU A 87 15.80 -16.11 33.05
C GLU A 87 14.66 -15.65 32.11
N ASP A 88 13.72 -14.86 32.62
CA ASP A 88 12.62 -14.26 31.85
C ASP A 88 13.16 -13.18 30.89
N GLU A 89 14.17 -12.40 31.32
CA GLU A 89 14.88 -11.44 30.44
C GLU A 89 15.45 -12.05 29.16
N ARG A 90 15.89 -13.32 29.19
CA ARG A 90 16.47 -13.98 28.00
C ARG A 90 15.40 -14.43 27.03
N GLN A 91 14.27 -14.90 27.55
CA GLN A 91 13.13 -15.29 26.74
C GLN A 91 12.48 -14.05 26.10
N ASP A 92 12.25 -13.00 26.87
CA ASP A 92 11.70 -11.73 26.38
C ASP A 92 12.58 -11.09 25.29
N ARG A 93 13.91 -11.15 25.46
CA ARG A 93 14.85 -10.68 24.40
C ARG A 93 14.78 -11.53 23.14
N ALA A 94 14.62 -12.85 23.25
CA ALA A 94 14.51 -13.73 22.09
C ALA A 94 13.16 -13.51 21.35
N GLU A 95 12.07 -13.36 22.09
CA GLU A 95 10.74 -13.04 21.56
C GLU A 95 10.72 -11.66 20.90
N SER A 96 11.33 -10.65 21.54
CA SER A 96 11.50 -9.30 20.96
C SER A 96 12.32 -9.33 19.67
N LEU A 97 13.42 -10.10 19.62
CA LEU A 97 14.24 -10.25 18.41
C LEU A 97 13.48 -10.95 17.28
N LEU A 98 12.70 -12.00 17.57
CA LEU A 98 11.86 -12.67 16.59
C LEU A 98 10.75 -11.75 16.07
N ALA A 99 10.07 -11.03 16.95
CA ALA A 99 9.07 -10.04 16.56
C ALA A 99 9.65 -8.96 15.65
N ARG A 100 10.85 -8.44 15.95
CA ARG A 100 11.59 -7.51 15.07
C ARG A 100 11.87 -8.08 13.68
N ILE A 101 12.23 -9.36 13.58
CA ILE A 101 12.48 -10.03 12.29
C ILE A 101 11.18 -10.16 11.49
N TYR A 102 10.08 -10.58 12.12
CA TYR A 102 8.78 -10.70 11.43
C TYR A 102 8.23 -9.34 11.00
N MET A 103 8.39 -8.31 11.84
CA MET A 103 7.97 -6.95 11.51
C MET A 103 8.80 -6.33 10.40
N HIS A 104 10.07 -6.74 10.22
CA HIS A 104 10.90 -6.24 9.11
C HIS A 104 10.26 -6.55 7.75
N ASP A 105 9.73 -7.76 7.56
CA ASP A 105 9.10 -8.16 6.29
C ASP A 105 7.78 -7.42 6.06
N ASP A 106 6.97 -7.24 7.12
CA ASP A 106 5.73 -6.45 7.06
C ASP A 106 6.03 -4.97 6.73
N VAL A 107 7.06 -4.39 7.35
CA VAL A 107 7.48 -3.01 7.06
C VAL A 107 8.00 -2.89 5.63
N LEU A 108 8.87 -3.81 5.18
CA LEU A 108 9.36 -3.79 3.82
C LEU A 108 8.21 -3.89 2.81
N MET A 109 7.25 -4.77 3.06
CA MET A 109 6.06 -4.91 2.24
C MET A 109 5.23 -3.62 2.22
N PHE A 110 5.03 -2.98 3.38
CA PHE A 110 4.39 -1.67 3.46
C PHE A 110 5.09 -0.66 2.54
N PHE A 111 6.41 -0.50 2.65
CA PHE A 111 7.15 0.47 1.84
C PHE A 111 7.07 0.17 0.33
N ILE A 112 6.98 -1.11 -0.05
CA ILE A 112 6.81 -1.50 -1.46
C ILE A 112 5.42 -1.11 -1.96
N LEU A 113 4.35 -1.52 -1.27
CA LEU A 113 2.97 -1.26 -1.68
C LEU A 113 2.62 0.23 -1.61
N ALA A 114 3.08 0.93 -0.58
CA ALA A 114 2.88 2.36 -0.44
C ALA A 114 3.57 3.14 -1.56
N GLN A 115 4.80 2.76 -1.92
CA GLN A 115 5.53 3.39 -3.02
C GLN A 115 4.81 3.16 -4.36
N ASP A 116 4.27 1.95 -4.57
CA ASP A 116 3.49 1.62 -5.76
C ASP A 116 2.22 2.50 -5.87
N LEU A 117 1.47 2.67 -4.79
CA LEU A 117 0.31 3.56 -4.77
C LEU A 117 0.67 5.03 -4.98
N ILE A 118 1.77 5.50 -4.37
CA ILE A 118 2.26 6.86 -4.61
C ILE A 118 2.60 7.04 -6.09
N GLU A 119 3.20 6.04 -6.74
CA GLU A 119 3.53 6.09 -8.16
C GLU A 119 2.29 6.12 -9.04
N ILE A 120 1.32 5.25 -8.80
CA ILE A 120 0.04 5.20 -9.50
C ILE A 120 -0.68 6.55 -9.35
N TYR A 121 -0.88 7.04 -8.13
CA TYR A 121 -1.58 8.31 -7.94
C TYR A 121 -0.80 9.51 -8.49
N SER A 122 0.53 9.47 -8.49
CA SER A 122 1.32 10.52 -9.14
C SER A 122 1.08 10.54 -10.65
N ILE A 123 0.96 9.37 -11.29
CA ILE A 123 0.64 9.27 -12.72
C ILE A 123 -0.75 9.83 -12.99
N ASP A 124 -1.76 9.39 -12.24
CA ASP A 124 -3.13 9.85 -12.42
C ASP A 124 -3.27 11.35 -12.19
N THR A 125 -2.65 11.87 -11.13
CA THR A 125 -2.68 13.30 -10.81
C THR A 125 -2.02 14.10 -11.94
N LEU A 126 -0.90 13.63 -12.49
CA LEU A 126 -0.30 14.29 -13.67
C LEU A 126 -1.22 14.24 -14.89
N ASN A 127 -1.88 13.10 -15.13
CA ASN A 127 -2.81 12.92 -16.22
C ASN A 127 -4.01 13.86 -16.11
N GLU A 128 -4.60 14.00 -14.92
CA GLU A 128 -5.75 14.88 -14.70
C GLU A 128 -5.41 16.37 -14.63
N GLU A 129 -4.27 16.74 -14.05
CA GLU A 129 -3.97 18.15 -13.78
C GLU A 129 -3.14 18.81 -14.88
N LEU A 130 -2.25 18.07 -15.56
CA LEU A 130 -1.26 18.65 -16.48
C LEU A 130 -1.45 18.25 -17.94
N ILE A 131 -2.22 17.20 -18.23
CA ILE A 131 -2.46 16.76 -19.60
C ILE A 131 -3.77 17.38 -20.11
N GLU A 132 -3.74 17.93 -21.32
CA GLU A 132 -4.94 18.45 -21.98
C GLU A 132 -5.95 17.33 -22.18
N GLU A 133 -7.24 17.64 -22.04
CA GLU A 133 -8.36 16.69 -22.03
C GLU A 133 -8.32 15.69 -23.19
N ASP A 134 -8.01 16.16 -24.41
CA ASP A 134 -7.91 15.33 -25.63
C ASP A 134 -6.81 14.26 -25.57
N PHE A 135 -5.80 14.43 -24.72
CA PHE A 135 -4.66 13.52 -24.58
C PHE A 135 -4.68 12.71 -23.28
N ARG A 136 -5.63 12.95 -22.38
CA ARG A 136 -5.77 12.21 -21.12
C ARG A 136 -6.09 10.74 -21.37
N GLY A 137 -5.44 9.85 -20.62
CA GLY A 137 -5.67 8.40 -20.70
C GLY A 137 -5.29 7.77 -22.04
N THR A 138 -4.72 8.53 -22.99
CA THR A 138 -4.26 7.96 -24.25
C THR A 138 -3.05 7.05 -24.00
N ASN A 139 -2.91 5.98 -24.79
CA ASN A 139 -1.83 5.01 -24.63
C ASN A 139 -0.44 5.65 -24.65
N GLU A 140 -0.21 6.67 -25.49
CA GLU A 140 1.11 7.33 -25.56
C GLU A 140 1.37 8.22 -24.34
N THR A 141 0.34 8.90 -23.82
CA THR A 141 0.42 9.64 -22.55
C THR A 141 0.73 8.68 -21.41
N MET A 142 -0.08 7.64 -21.20
CA MET A 142 0.11 6.69 -20.10
C MET A 142 1.47 6.00 -20.17
N LYS A 143 1.89 5.55 -21.36
CA LYS A 143 3.24 4.99 -21.58
C LYS A 143 4.35 5.98 -21.25
N THR A 144 4.15 7.27 -21.50
CA THR A 144 5.14 8.31 -21.19
C THR A 144 5.19 8.58 -19.69
N LEU A 145 4.03 8.75 -19.03
CA LEU A 145 3.93 8.96 -17.60
C LEU A 145 4.50 7.77 -16.81
N ASP A 146 4.07 6.56 -17.15
CA ASP A 146 4.44 5.31 -16.48
C ASP A 146 5.87 4.87 -16.83
N ARG A 147 6.17 4.60 -18.10
CA ARG A 147 7.41 3.88 -18.47
C ARG A 147 8.60 4.79 -18.76
N ARG A 148 8.37 6.06 -19.09
CA ARG A 148 9.45 6.98 -19.52
C ARG A 148 9.80 8.03 -18.48
N MET A 149 8.95 8.26 -17.49
CA MET A 149 9.22 9.20 -16.41
C MET A 149 9.40 8.45 -15.10
N SER A 150 10.59 8.60 -14.51
CA SER A 150 10.87 8.07 -13.18
C SER A 150 10.08 8.84 -12.11
N GLN A 151 9.77 8.20 -10.99
CA GLN A 151 9.05 8.82 -9.88
C GLN A 151 9.65 10.17 -9.39
N PRO A 152 10.98 10.36 -9.27
CA PRO A 152 11.54 11.67 -8.90
C PRO A 152 11.20 12.80 -9.87
N VAL A 153 11.03 12.47 -11.15
CA VAL A 153 10.65 13.43 -12.19
C VAL A 153 9.17 13.77 -12.05
N ARG A 154 8.31 12.77 -11.82
CA ARG A 154 6.86 12.98 -11.59
C ARG A 154 6.61 13.88 -10.38
N GLU A 155 7.25 13.59 -9.25
CA GLU A 155 7.21 14.43 -8.04
C GLU A 155 7.63 15.87 -8.29
N GLN A 156 8.74 16.06 -9.02
CA GLN A 156 9.22 17.40 -9.34
C GLN A 156 8.26 18.16 -10.25
N LEU A 157 7.62 17.49 -11.22
CA LEU A 157 6.62 18.10 -12.08
C LEU A 157 5.40 18.54 -11.28
N LEU A 158 4.83 17.64 -10.47
CA LEU A 158 3.70 17.95 -9.59
C LEU A 158 4.00 19.16 -8.70
N TYR A 159 5.19 19.19 -8.07
CA TYR A 159 5.59 20.30 -7.20
C TYR A 159 5.82 21.61 -7.97
N ARG A 160 6.58 21.58 -9.07
CA ARG A 160 6.93 22.80 -9.81
C ARG A 160 5.74 23.40 -10.57
N CYS A 161 4.76 22.58 -10.93
CA CYS A 161 3.51 23.04 -11.52
C CYS A 161 2.50 23.53 -10.46
N GLY A 162 2.81 23.41 -9.16
CA GLY A 162 1.94 23.86 -8.08
C GLY A 162 0.75 22.96 -7.81
N VAL A 163 0.76 21.72 -8.33
CA VAL A 163 -0.30 20.72 -8.09
C VAL A 163 -0.21 20.21 -6.66
N ILE A 164 1.01 19.99 -6.15
CA ILE A 164 1.25 19.58 -4.77
C ILE A 164 2.08 20.62 -3.99
N GLY A 165 1.84 20.68 -2.67
CA GLY A 165 2.59 21.54 -1.76
C GLY A 165 4.01 21.04 -1.45
N HIS A 166 4.82 21.91 -0.85
CA HIS A 166 6.21 21.60 -0.47
C HIS A 166 6.32 20.45 0.52
N GLU A 167 5.38 20.35 1.47
CA GLU A 167 5.35 19.29 2.47
C GLU A 167 5.13 17.91 1.86
N LEU A 168 4.09 17.76 1.02
CA LEU A 168 3.81 16.52 0.29
C LEU A 168 5.00 16.09 -0.58
N TYR A 169 5.59 17.03 -1.33
CA TYR A 169 6.80 16.77 -2.11
C TYR A 169 7.96 16.24 -1.25
N LYS A 170 8.20 16.87 -0.09
CA LYS A 170 9.27 16.46 0.82
C LYS A 170 9.00 15.07 1.42
N ASN A 171 7.76 14.77 1.76
CA ASN A 171 7.34 13.48 2.32
C ASN A 171 7.50 12.35 1.30
N MET A 172 6.99 12.51 0.07
CA MET A 172 7.17 11.54 -1.02
C MET A 172 8.65 11.25 -1.27
N ARG A 173 9.48 12.30 -1.32
CA ARG A 173 10.93 12.15 -1.52
C ARG A 173 11.59 11.41 -0.35
N SER A 174 11.34 11.83 0.88
CA SER A 174 11.88 11.18 2.10
C SER A 174 11.51 9.70 2.13
N PHE A 175 10.24 9.41 1.87
CA PHE A 175 9.69 8.06 1.86
C PHE A 175 10.39 7.17 0.84
N ARG A 176 10.51 7.64 -0.41
CA ARG A 176 11.23 6.89 -1.46
C ARG A 176 12.69 6.66 -1.10
N ASP A 177 13.38 7.70 -0.61
CA ASP A 177 14.79 7.60 -0.25
C ASP A 177 14.99 6.55 0.87
N HIS A 178 14.09 6.53 1.86
CA HIS A 178 14.05 5.53 2.92
C HIS A 178 13.76 4.12 2.39
N ARG A 179 12.74 3.96 1.53
CA ARG A 179 12.42 2.68 0.88
C ARG A 179 13.62 2.12 0.11
N ASN A 180 14.32 2.97 -0.64
CA ASN A 180 15.51 2.56 -1.40
C ASN A 180 16.62 2.10 -0.47
N ASP A 181 16.81 2.77 0.67
CA ASP A 181 17.75 2.35 1.69
C ASP A 181 17.37 0.97 2.27
N LEU A 182 16.09 0.75 2.60
CA LEU A 182 15.58 -0.54 3.09
C LEU A 182 15.78 -1.68 2.09
N VAL A 183 15.49 -1.43 0.82
CA VAL A 183 15.57 -2.46 -0.24
C VAL A 183 17.02 -2.78 -0.61
N HIS A 184 17.92 -1.79 -0.60
CA HIS A 184 19.26 -1.95 -1.18
C HIS A 184 20.40 -2.08 -0.18
N LYS A 185 20.25 -1.64 1.08
CA LYS A 185 21.32 -1.76 2.09
C LYS A 185 21.25 -3.11 2.78
N LYS A 186 22.16 -4.02 2.41
CA LYS A 186 22.29 -5.37 3.00
C LYS A 186 22.46 -5.37 4.53
N ASP A 187 23.03 -4.30 5.07
CA ASP A 187 23.31 -4.15 6.51
C ASP A 187 22.08 -3.70 7.31
N PHE A 188 21.02 -3.22 6.64
CA PHE A 188 19.80 -2.75 7.30
C PHE A 188 19.05 -3.88 8.02
N ARG A 189 19.21 -5.13 7.55
CA ARG A 189 18.64 -6.32 8.20
C ARG A 189 19.21 -6.61 9.59
N GLN A 190 20.42 -6.11 9.90
CA GLN A 190 21.09 -6.38 11.18
C GLN A 190 20.91 -5.25 12.22
N ALA A 191 20.47 -4.07 11.79
CA ALA A 191 20.38 -2.87 12.63
C ALA A 191 19.01 -2.17 12.49
N PHE A 192 17.96 -2.92 12.17
CA PHE A 192 16.60 -2.38 12.09
C PHE A 192 16.15 -1.96 13.48
N ASP A 193 16.33 -0.68 13.78
CA ASP A 193 15.93 -0.09 15.03
C ASP A 193 14.49 0.43 14.91
N PHE A 194 13.57 -0.31 15.53
CA PHE A 194 12.16 0.05 15.60
C PHE A 194 11.90 1.25 16.53
N GLN A 195 12.94 1.77 17.21
CA GLN A 195 12.85 2.98 18.02
C GLN A 195 12.65 4.21 17.12
N ASP A 196 11.37 4.49 16.82
CA ASP A 196 10.77 5.74 16.36
C ASP A 196 11.02 6.20 14.92
N GLY A 197 12.13 5.84 14.28
CA GLY A 197 12.43 6.32 12.92
C GLY A 197 11.52 5.74 11.84
N VAL A 198 11.16 4.46 11.96
CA VAL A 198 10.44 3.72 10.92
C VAL A 198 8.98 4.12 10.86
N MET A 199 8.30 4.23 12.00
CA MET A 199 6.88 4.61 12.03
C MET A 199 6.67 6.03 11.52
N LEU A 200 7.59 6.95 11.81
CA LEU A 200 7.53 8.29 11.21
C LEU A 200 7.57 8.24 9.68
N GLU A 201 8.36 7.36 9.08
CA GLU A 201 8.38 7.19 7.63
C GLU A 201 7.13 6.46 7.11
N VAL A 202 6.59 5.49 7.86
CA VAL A 202 5.29 4.85 7.56
C VAL A 202 4.17 5.90 7.49
N ASP A 203 4.10 6.78 8.50
CA ASP A 203 3.10 7.84 8.58
C ASP A 203 3.25 8.85 7.43
N LYS A 204 4.48 9.19 7.03
CA LYS A 204 4.73 10.02 5.84
C LYS A 204 4.25 9.36 4.55
N GLY A 205 4.42 8.05 4.43
CA GLY A 205 3.91 7.25 3.31
C GLY A 205 2.39 7.33 3.25
N MET A 206 1.71 7.03 4.36
CA MET A 206 0.26 7.10 4.47
C MET A 206 -0.29 8.51 4.23
N TYR A 207 0.35 9.52 4.78
CA TYR A 207 0.02 10.92 4.51
C TYR A 207 0.07 11.22 3.01
N SER A 208 1.15 10.80 2.34
CA SER A 208 1.33 11.06 0.91
C SER A 208 0.26 10.38 0.06
N ILE A 209 -0.09 9.14 0.41
CA ILE A 209 -1.16 8.38 -0.26
C ILE A 209 -2.51 9.06 -0.05
N ASN A 210 -2.84 9.43 1.19
CA ASN A 210 -4.11 10.07 1.52
C ASN A 210 -4.30 11.40 0.81
N GLU A 211 -3.25 12.24 0.73
CA GLU A 211 -3.35 13.53 0.05
C GLU A 211 -3.50 13.37 -1.46
N LEU A 212 -2.74 12.46 -2.09
CA LEU A 212 -2.88 12.19 -3.52
C LEU A 212 -4.24 11.56 -3.85
N HIS A 213 -4.72 10.64 -3.02
CA HIS A 213 -6.03 10.03 -3.17
C HIS A 213 -7.15 11.07 -3.03
N TYR A 214 -7.05 11.97 -2.04
CA TYR A 214 -8.01 13.05 -1.84
C TYR A 214 -8.09 14.00 -3.04
N MET A 215 -6.96 14.28 -3.70
CA MET A 215 -6.96 15.09 -4.93
C MET A 215 -7.72 14.43 -6.08
N LEU A 216 -7.70 13.09 -6.17
CA LEU A 216 -8.33 12.34 -7.24
C LEU A 216 -9.80 12.02 -6.96
N GLU A 217 -10.10 11.55 -5.75
CA GLU A 217 -11.42 10.99 -5.40
C GLU A 217 -12.26 11.95 -4.54
N GLY A 218 -11.67 13.02 -3.99
CA GLY A 218 -12.36 13.97 -3.11
C GLY A 218 -12.63 13.46 -1.69
N GLU A 219 -12.15 12.25 -1.35
CA GLU A 219 -12.22 11.65 -0.02
C GLU A 219 -10.87 11.06 0.40
N ARG A 220 -10.69 10.78 1.69
CA ARG A 220 -9.44 10.19 2.19
C ARG A 220 -9.55 8.67 2.14
N PHE A 221 -8.49 8.03 1.67
CA PHE A 221 -8.41 6.57 1.62
C PHE A 221 -8.48 5.96 3.03
N TRP A 222 -7.79 6.57 3.98
CA TRP A 222 -7.77 6.15 5.37
C TRP A 222 -7.97 7.34 6.31
N SER A 223 -8.85 7.18 7.30
CA SER A 223 -9.09 8.15 8.35
C SER A 223 -9.03 7.46 9.72
N GLU A 224 -8.39 8.11 10.70
CA GLU A 224 -8.31 7.63 12.08
C GLU A 224 -9.67 7.63 12.80
N GLU A 225 -10.67 8.33 12.25
CA GLU A 225 -11.95 8.59 12.91
C GLU A 225 -13.00 7.49 12.66
N GLY A 226 -12.55 6.27 12.35
CA GLY A 226 -13.39 5.09 12.07
C GLY A 226 -13.51 4.08 13.21
N GLU A 227 -13.45 4.52 14.47
CA GLU A 227 -13.94 3.78 15.66
C GLU A 227 -15.21 4.42 16.22
#